data_AF-A0A6V7M561-F1
#
_entry.id   AF-A0A6V7M561-F1
#
_cell.length_a   1.000
_cell.length_b   1.000
_cell.length_c   1.000
_cell.angle_alpha   90.00
_cell.angle_beta   90.00
_cell.angle_gamma   90.00
#
_symmetry.space_group_name_H-M   'P 1'
#
loop_
_entity.id
_entity.type
_entity.pdbx_description
1 polymer ?
#
loop_
_entity_poly.entity_id
_entity_poly.type
_entity_poly.pdbx_seq_one_letter_code
_entity_poly.pdbx_strand_id
1 'polypeptide(L)' 'KLGYARVINLAGLSINALREAILSVAAASRDNPYKEAAKWRSLLLKDQPMSSRELATWWVEHVARHRGAEHMKSTS' A
#
# COMPACT_ATOMS: atom_id res chain seq x y z
N LYS A 1 -13.74 -2.86 -5.44
CA LYS A 1 -12.55 -1.97 -5.55
C LYS A 1 -12.52 -1.04 -4.33
N LEU A 2 -11.37 -0.86 -3.68
CA LEU A 2 -11.24 -0.20 -2.35
C LEU A 2 -11.24 1.34 -2.38
N GLY A 3 -11.54 1.97 -3.52
CA GLY A 3 -11.78 3.42 -3.65
C GLY A 3 -10.55 4.32 -3.77
N TYR A 4 -9.36 3.87 -3.38
CA TYR A 4 -8.14 4.69 -3.40
C TYR A 4 -7.34 4.64 -4.72
N ALA A 5 -7.80 3.86 -5.70
CA ALA A 5 -7.12 3.71 -6.99
C ALA A 5 -8.10 3.48 -8.15
N ARG A 6 -7.69 3.88 -9.35
CA ARG A 6 -8.42 3.63 -10.60
C ARG A 6 -7.73 2.51 -11.38
N VAL A 7 -8.46 1.42 -11.58
CA VAL A 7 -7.97 0.27 -12.37
C VAL A 7 -8.30 0.48 -13.85
N ILE A 8 -7.34 0.23 -14.73
CA ILE A 8 -7.45 0.44 -16.17
C ILE A 8 -7.04 -0.85 -16.90
N ASN A 9 -7.70 -1.14 -18.03
CA ASN A 9 -7.32 -2.23 -18.92
C ASN A 9 -6.20 -1.77 -19.86
N LEU A 10 -5.08 -2.50 -19.86
CA LEU A 10 -3.90 -2.19 -20.66
C LEU A 10 -4.07 -2.55 -22.15
N ALA A 11 -4.84 -3.59 -22.47
CA ALA A 11 -4.95 -4.10 -23.84
C ALA A 11 -5.61 -3.12 -24.82
N GLY A 12 -6.40 -2.17 -24.31
CA GLY A 12 -7.08 -1.14 -25.11
C GLY A 12 -6.80 0.29 -24.63
N LEU A 13 -5.66 0.52 -23.97
CA LEU A 13 -5.35 1.82 -23.38
C LEU A 13 -5.01 2.87 -24.45
N SER A 14 -5.70 4.01 -24.42
CA SER A 14 -5.33 5.20 -25.19
C SER A 14 -4.63 6.23 -24.30
N ILE A 15 -3.83 7.10 -24.92
CA ILE A 15 -3.13 8.20 -24.23
C ILE A 15 -4.13 9.11 -23.51
N ASN A 16 -5.26 9.42 -24.15
CA ASN A 16 -6.32 10.25 -23.56
C ASN A 16 -6.94 9.56 -22.34
N ALA A 17 -7.27 8.27 -22.44
CA ALA A 17 -7.82 7.52 -21.32
C ALA A 17 -6.85 7.45 -20.13
N LEU A 18 -5.55 7.30 -20.40
CA LEU A 18 -4.51 7.34 -19.37
C LEU A 18 -4.43 8.73 -18.71
N ARG A 19 -4.40 9.79 -19.51
CA ARG A 19 -4.35 11.19 -19.03
C ARG A 19 -5.53 11.49 -18.11
N GLU A 20 -6.75 11.16 -18.54
CA GLU A 20 -7.96 11.35 -17.74
C GLU A 20 -7.93 10.54 -16.44
N ALA A 21 -7.42 9.31 -16.49
CA ALA A 21 -7.27 8.51 -15.28
C ALA A 21 -6.30 9.16 -14.28
N ILE A 22 -5.14 9.62 -14.75
CA ILE A 22 -4.15 10.32 -13.91
C ILE A 22 -4.77 11.58 -13.31
N LEU A 23 -5.38 12.44 -14.13
CA LEU A 23 -6.00 13.67 -13.65
C LEU A 23 -7.11 13.39 -12.63
N SER A 24 -7.93 12.36 -12.84
CA SER A 24 -9.00 11.99 -11.91
C SER A 24 -8.47 11.55 -10.54
N VAL A 25 -7.32 10.89 -10.48
CA VAL A 25 -6.72 10.41 -9.22
C VAL A 25 -5.89 11.51 -8.56
N ALA A 26 -5.13 12.28 -9.34
CA ALA A 26 -4.21 13.31 -8.86
C ALA A 26 -4.87 14.68 -8.61
N ALA A 27 -6.17 14.82 -8.90
CA ALA A 27 -6.89 16.08 -8.72
C ALA A 27 -6.62 16.69 -7.32
N ALA A 28 -6.18 17.95 -7.30
CA ALA A 28 -5.76 18.65 -6.08
C ALA A 28 -6.92 19.10 -5.17
N SER A 29 -8.17 18.74 -5.53
CA SER A 29 -9.35 19.09 -4.75
C SER A 29 -9.23 18.57 -3.31
N ARG A 30 -9.72 19.37 -2.36
CA ARG A 30 -9.73 19.03 -0.93
C ARG A 30 -10.52 17.75 -0.69
N ASP A 31 -11.60 17.55 -1.44
CA ASP A 31 -12.55 16.45 -1.28
C ASP A 31 -12.34 15.35 -2.35
N ASN A 32 -11.10 15.15 -2.81
CA ASN A 32 -10.77 14.07 -3.74
C ASN A 32 -11.02 12.69 -3.09
N PRO A 33 -11.97 11.88 -3.60
CA PRO A 33 -12.35 10.62 -2.97
C PRO A 33 -11.22 9.59 -2.95
N TYR A 34 -10.32 9.60 -3.95
CA TYR A 34 -9.16 8.71 -3.98
C TYR A 34 -8.18 9.05 -2.84
N LYS A 35 -7.97 10.34 -2.60
CA LYS A 35 -7.10 10.85 -1.53
C LYS A 35 -7.65 10.49 -0.15
N GLU A 36 -8.94 10.71 0.09
CA GLU A 36 -9.55 10.39 1.38
C GLU A 36 -9.58 8.88 1.64
N ALA A 37 -9.89 8.07 0.62
CA ALA A 37 -9.79 6.61 0.74
C ALA A 37 -8.35 6.15 1.03
N ALA A 38 -7.34 6.77 0.39
CA ALA A 38 -5.94 6.45 0.63
C ALA A 38 -5.49 6.83 2.05
N LYS A 39 -5.90 7.99 2.56
CA LYS A 39 -5.63 8.42 3.95
C LYS A 39 -6.25 7.48 4.95
N TRP A 40 -7.53 7.12 4.77
CA TRP A 40 -8.22 6.19 5.66
C TRP A 40 -7.53 4.83 5.71
N ARG A 41 -7.11 4.31 4.55
CA ARG A 41 -6.32 3.07 4.48
C ARG A 41 -4.96 3.20 5.16
N SER A 42 -4.29 4.33 5.00
CA SER A 42 -3.02 4.60 5.69
C SER A 42 -3.19 4.60 7.21
N LEU A 43 -4.28 5.19 7.71
CA LEU A 43 -4.60 5.21 9.13
C LEU A 43 -4.79 3.79 9.68
N LEU A 44 -5.61 2.97 9.01
CA LEU A 44 -5.82 1.57 9.41
C LEU A 44 -4.53 0.74 9.38
N LEU A 45 -3.64 0.97 8.40
CA LEU A 45 -2.37 0.25 8.33
C LEU A 45 -1.41 0.65 9.45
N LYS A 46 -1.44 1.91 9.86
CA LYS A 46 -0.60 2.45 10.94
C LYS A 46 -1.16 2.14 12.33
N ASP A 47 -2.43 1.77 12.43
CA ASP A 47 -3.09 1.36 13.66
C ASP A 47 -2.67 -0.06 14.05
N GLN A 48 -1.44 -0.15 14.56
CA GLN A 48 -0.85 -1.40 15.03
C GLN A 48 -0.25 -1.17 16.43
N PRO A 49 -0.24 -2.20 17.29
CA PRO A 49 0.24 -2.08 18.68
C PRO A 49 1.74 -1.77 18.80
N MET A 50 2.50 -1.90 17.71
CA MET A 50 3.92 -1.69 17.65
C MET A 50 4.25 -0.78 16.45
N SER A 51 5.14 0.19 16.63
CA SER A 51 5.57 1.03 15.51
C SER A 51 6.35 0.20 14.48
N SER A 52 6.36 0.65 13.22
CA SER A 52 7.10 -0.04 12.16
C SER A 52 8.60 -0.19 12.47
N ARG A 53 9.18 0.77 13.22
CA ARG A 53 10.58 0.72 13.66
C ARG A 53 10.79 -0.39 14.69
N GLU A 54 9.96 -0.45 15.71
CA GLU A 54 10.04 -1.48 16.75
C GLU A 54 9.80 -2.87 16.16
N LEU A 55 8.84 -3.00 15.24
CA LEU A 55 8.56 -4.27 14.56
C LEU A 55 9.75 -4.73 13.72
N ALA A 56 10.43 -3.80 13.02
CA ALA A 56 11.63 -4.11 12.27
C ALA A 56 12.77 -4.59 13.19
N THR A 57 13.02 -3.87 14.30
CA THR A 57 14.01 -4.29 15.30
C THR A 57 13.68 -5.68 15.85
N TRP A 58 12.43 -5.92 16.20
CA TRP A 58 11.98 -7.21 16.73
C TRP A 58 12.22 -8.36 15.73
N TRP A 59 11.96 -8.15 14.44
CA TRP A 59 12.23 -9.16 13.41
C TRP A 59 13.73 -9.44 13.24
N VAL A 60 14.57 -8.40 13.25
CA VAL A 60 16.03 -8.56 13.20
C VAL A 60 16.52 -9.39 14.39
N GLU A 61 16.07 -9.07 15.60
CA GLU A 61 16.38 -9.83 16.80
C GLU A 61 15.83 -11.26 16.77
N HIS A 62 14.62 -11.45 16.23
CA HIS A 62 14.01 -12.77 16.08
C HIS A 62 14.86 -13.67 15.19
N VAL A 63 15.27 -13.20 14.02
CA VAL A 63 16.13 -13.94 13.09
C VAL A 63 17.49 -14.24 13.75
N ALA A 64 18.09 -13.27 14.44
CA ALA A 64 19.36 -13.47 15.13
C ALA A 64 19.27 -14.54 16.24
N ARG A 65 18.21 -14.50 17.07
CA ARG A 65 17.98 -15.47 18.17
C ARG A 65 17.81 -16.89 17.67
N HIS A 66 17.16 -17.07 16.52
CA HIS A 66 16.85 -18.39 15.97
C HIS A 66 17.88 -18.84 14.92
N ARG A 67 19.04 -18.17 14.85
CA ARG A 67 20.14 -18.46 13.92
C ARG A 67 19.66 -18.53 12.46
N GLY A 68 18.73 -17.64 12.11
CA GLY A 68 17.97 -17.68 10.87
C GLY A 68 16.46 -17.66 11.16
N ALA A 69 15.67 -17.89 10.11
CA ALA A 69 14.21 -17.98 10.20
C ALA A 69 13.67 -18.92 9.11
N GLU A 70 14.26 -20.12 9.01
CA GLU A 70 13.91 -21.10 7.97
C GLU A 70 12.41 -21.44 7.98
N HIS A 71 11.84 -21.57 9.18
CA HIS A 71 10.43 -21.84 9.41
C HIS A 71 9.49 -20.71 8.99
N MET A 72 10.00 -19.50 8.72
CA MET A 72 9.20 -18.37 8.24
C MET A 72 9.22 -18.23 6.72
N LYS A 73 10.05 -18.99 6.02
CA LYS A 73 10.07 -18.97 4.56
C LYS A 73 8.75 -19.55 4.04
N SER A 74 8.21 -18.91 3.02
CA SER A 74 7.10 -19.49 2.27
C SER A 74 7.55 -20.81 1.63
N THR A 75 6.77 -21.88 1.78
CA THR A 75 7.01 -23.20 1.17
C THR A 75 6.75 -23.21 -0.35
N SER A 76 7.07 -22.13 -1.06
CA SER A 76 6.85 -22.03 -2.50
C SER A 76 7.50 -23.17 -3.27
#